data_AF-A0A7S3USD8-F1
#
_entry.id   AF-A0A7S3USD8-F1
#
_cell.length_a   1.000
_cell.length_b   1.000
_cell.length_c   1.000
_cell.angle_alpha   90.00
_cell.angle_beta   90.00
_cell.angle_gamma   90.00
#
_symmetry.space_group_name_H-M   'P 1'
#
loop_
_entity.id
_entity.type
_entity.pdbx_description
1 polymer ?
#
loop_
_entity_poly.entity_id
_entity_poly.type
_entity_poly.pdbx_seq_one_letter_code
_entity_poly.pdbx_strand_id
1 'polypeptide(L)'
;SHKQDQQWEKFDYWQKNEWKGIDIPLLIFLIIVALALWWVHPSDLEPHTWQVFVAFLVTILAAVLEPLPMSASCICALGLCTVTSILSTDQVLSGFGNDTVWLVVMAFFIASGFVTSGLGKRICFIILKYLGSTTLGLAY
;
A
#
# COMPACT_ATOMS: atom_id res chain seq x y z
N SER A 1 34.30 -18.50 12.81
CA SER A 1 33.39 -18.70 11.67
C SER A 1 32.09 -19.37 12.11
N HIS A 2 32.09 -20.64 12.52
CA HIS A 2 30.88 -21.44 12.82
C HIS A 2 29.83 -20.89 13.81
N LYS A 3 30.15 -19.88 14.65
CA LYS A 3 29.17 -19.27 15.59
C LYS A 3 28.31 -18.17 14.95
N GLN A 4 28.82 -17.48 13.93
CA GLN A 4 28.05 -16.45 13.22
C GLN A 4 26.98 -17.07 12.33
N ASP A 5 27.32 -18.18 11.66
CA ASP A 5 26.44 -18.88 10.72
C ASP A 5 25.16 -19.37 11.41
N GLN A 6 25.28 -19.90 12.63
CA GLN A 6 24.15 -20.33 13.47
C GLN A 6 23.27 -19.17 13.96
N GLN A 7 23.83 -17.97 14.14
CA GLN A 7 23.03 -16.78 14.49
C GLN A 7 22.22 -16.28 13.29
N TRP A 8 22.78 -16.32 12.08
CA TRP A 8 22.09 -15.93 10.86
C TRP A 8 20.96 -16.88 10.50
N GLU A 9 21.18 -18.19 10.61
CA GLU A 9 20.11 -19.17 10.40
C GLU A 9 18.97 -18.95 11.40
N LYS A 10 19.26 -18.77 12.68
CA LYS A 10 18.23 -18.52 13.71
C LYS A 10 17.47 -17.22 13.46
N PHE A 11 18.13 -16.18 12.93
CA PHE A 11 17.51 -14.91 12.57
C PHE A 11 16.56 -15.07 11.39
N ASP A 12 16.97 -15.80 10.33
CA ASP A 12 16.12 -16.10 9.17
C ASP A 12 14.92 -16.99 9.53
N TYR A 13 15.11 -17.96 10.43
CA TYR A 13 14.03 -18.81 10.96
C TYR A 13 13.03 -18.01 11.80
N TRP A 14 13.51 -17.10 12.65
CA TRP A 14 12.67 -16.21 13.44
C TRP A 14 11.87 -15.25 12.52
N GLN A 15 12.53 -14.67 11.52
CA GLN A 15 11.93 -13.75 10.55
C GLN A 15 10.81 -14.41 9.73
N LYS A 16 11.04 -15.61 9.19
CA LYS A 16 10.02 -16.35 8.43
C LYS A 16 8.83 -16.83 9.26
N ASN A 17 9.03 -17.04 10.56
CA ASN A 17 8.01 -17.65 11.42
C ASN A 17 7.16 -16.62 12.18
N GLU A 18 7.75 -15.48 12.59
CA GLU A 18 7.02 -14.40 13.27
C GLU A 18 6.49 -13.31 12.32
N TRP A 19 7.17 -13.06 11.19
CA TRP A 19 6.83 -11.99 10.24
C TRP A 19 6.68 -12.53 8.81
N LYS A 20 5.65 -13.36 8.59
CA LYS A 20 5.25 -13.81 7.24
C LYS A 20 4.78 -12.60 6.42
N GLY A 21 5.67 -12.03 5.60
CA GLY A 21 5.35 -10.97 4.64
C GLY A 21 6.22 -9.72 4.72
N ILE A 22 7.34 -9.75 5.45
CA ILE A 22 8.33 -8.67 5.46
C ILE A 22 9.61 -9.12 4.78
N ASP A 23 9.89 -8.52 3.63
CA ASP A 23 11.16 -8.68 2.93
C ASP A 23 12.16 -7.62 3.42
N ILE A 24 12.80 -7.91 4.56
CA ILE A 24 13.85 -7.07 5.17
C ILE A 24 14.95 -6.60 4.17
N PRO A 25 15.45 -7.41 3.21
CA PRO A 25 16.43 -6.93 2.24
C PRO A 25 15.88 -5.81 1.33
N LEU A 26 14.59 -5.86 0.98
CA LEU A 26 13.93 -4.83 0.16
C LEU A 26 13.70 -3.54 0.94
N LEU A 27 13.36 -3.64 2.23
CA LEU A 27 13.22 -2.48 3.11
C LEU A 27 14.56 -1.75 3.28
N ILE A 28 15.64 -2.50 3.49
CA ILE A 28 17.00 -1.95 3.56
C ILE A 28 17.39 -1.28 2.24
N PHE A 29 17.08 -1.91 1.09
CA PHE A 29 17.31 -1.30 -0.22
C PHE A 29 16.56 0.03 -0.39
N LEU A 30 15.30 0.11 0.04
CA LEU A 30 14.51 1.34 0.00
C LEU A 30 15.11 2.46 0.85
N ILE A 31 15.58 2.14 2.05
CA ILE A 31 16.26 3.10 2.93
C ILE A 31 17.56 3.59 2.29
N ILE A 32 18.34 2.70 1.67
CA ILE A 32 19.58 3.06 0.97
C ILE A 32 19.28 3.99 -0.21
N VAL A 33 18.26 3.68 -1.01
CA VAL A 33 17.82 4.52 -2.13
C VAL A 33 17.40 5.90 -1.63
N ALA A 34 16.59 5.98 -0.57
CA ALA A 34 16.18 7.24 0.04
C ALA A 34 17.39 8.07 0.53
N LEU A 35 18.34 7.45 1.22
CA LEU A 35 19.57 8.11 1.69
C LEU A 35 20.47 8.58 0.54
N ALA A 36 20.63 7.75 -0.50
CA ALA A 36 21.45 8.08 -1.65
C ALA A 36 20.88 9.28 -2.42
N LEU A 37 19.57 9.31 -2.65
CA LEU A 37 18.87 10.43 -3.27
C LEU A 37 18.87 11.69 -2.41
N TRP A 38 18.90 11.55 -1.08
CA TRP A 38 19.01 12.68 -0.15
C TRP A 38 20.37 13.39 -0.26
N TRP A 39 21.45 12.65 -0.51
CA TRP A 39 22.80 13.20 -0.59
C TRP A 39 23.14 13.78 -1.97
N VAL A 40 22.49 13.29 -3.03
CA VAL A 40 22.63 13.82 -4.40
C VAL A 40 21.70 15.02 -4.56
N HIS A 41 22.00 16.13 -3.89
CA HIS A 41 21.30 17.39 -4.11
C HIS A 41 21.90 18.11 -5.33
N PRO A 42 21.16 18.32 -6.42
CA PRO A 42 21.58 19.19 -7.51
C PRO A 42 21.44 20.67 -7.09
N SER A 43 22.51 21.43 -7.24
CA SER A 43 22.68 22.81 -6.77
C SER A 43 21.69 23.83 -7.36
N ASP A 44 21.01 23.48 -8.45
CA ASP A 44 20.14 24.37 -9.23
C ASP A 44 18.65 24.32 -8.82
N LEU A 45 18.30 23.54 -7.79
CA LEU A 45 16.91 23.37 -7.34
C LEU A 45 16.71 23.79 -5.88
N GLU A 46 15.52 24.33 -5.58
CA GLU A 46 15.13 24.64 -4.21
C GLU A 46 15.18 23.36 -3.35
N PRO A 47 15.84 23.37 -2.17
CA PRO A 47 16.05 22.17 -1.37
C PRO A 47 14.76 21.44 -0.99
N HIS A 48 13.70 22.20 -0.75
CA HIS A 48 12.39 21.67 -0.38
C HIS A 48 11.74 20.89 -1.54
N THR A 49 11.81 21.39 -2.78
CA THR A 49 11.26 20.72 -3.96
C THR A 49 11.96 19.39 -4.24
N TRP A 50 13.29 19.33 -4.05
CA TRP A 50 14.05 18.08 -4.22
C TRP A 50 13.62 17.02 -3.21
N GLN A 51 13.43 17.39 -1.94
CA GLN A 51 13.03 16.45 -0.89
C GLN A 51 11.64 15.86 -1.15
N VAL A 52 10.68 16.66 -1.61
CA VAL A 52 9.34 16.18 -1.99
C VAL A 52 9.41 15.23 -3.19
N PHE A 53 10.25 15.53 -4.17
CA PHE A 53 10.47 14.65 -5.33
C PHE A 53 11.08 13.30 -4.94
N VAL A 54 12.08 13.31 -4.06
CA VAL A 54 12.70 12.08 -3.53
C VAL A 54 11.69 11.26 -2.74
N ALA A 55 10.88 11.88 -1.87
CA ALA A 55 9.83 11.20 -1.12
C ALA A 55 8.79 10.54 -2.03
N PHE A 56 8.42 11.20 -3.13
CA PHE A 56 7.50 10.66 -4.11
C PHE A 56 8.07 9.42 -4.82
N LEU A 57 9.33 9.48 -5.26
CA LEU A 57 10.02 8.33 -5.88
C LEU A 57 10.15 7.15 -4.92
N VAL A 58 10.58 7.40 -3.68
CA VAL A 58 10.69 6.38 -2.63
C VAL A 58 9.33 5.74 -2.35
N THR A 59 8.25 6.52 -2.36
CA THR A 59 6.87 6.01 -2.17
C THR A 59 6.44 5.13 -3.34
N ILE A 60 6.73 5.48 -4.59
CA ILE A 60 6.43 4.63 -5.75
C ILE A 60 7.21 3.32 -5.66
N LEU A 61 8.49 3.37 -5.33
CA LEU A 61 9.30 2.15 -5.17
C LEU A 61 8.76 1.28 -4.03
N ALA A 62 8.35 1.87 -2.91
CA ALA A 62 7.71 1.15 -1.81
C ALA A 62 6.37 0.53 -2.19
N ALA A 63 5.60 1.15 -3.09
CA ALA A 63 4.35 0.61 -3.59
C ALA A 63 4.57 -0.55 -4.59
N VAL A 64 5.60 -0.46 -5.45
CA VAL A 64 5.89 -1.48 -6.48
C VAL A 64 6.57 -2.72 -5.88
N LEU A 65 7.47 -2.52 -4.92
CA LEU A 65 8.26 -3.60 -4.32
C LEU A 65 7.48 -4.38 -3.25
N GLU A 66 6.28 -3.92 -2.89
CA GLU A 66 5.39 -4.52 -1.88
C GLU A 66 6.14 -5.17 -0.70
N PRO A 67 7.06 -4.45 -0.02
CA PRO A 67 7.92 -5.06 1.02
C PRO A 67 7.14 -5.51 2.26
N LEU A 68 5.88 -5.07 2.36
CA LEU A 68 4.93 -5.19 3.46
C LEU A 68 3.52 -5.23 2.86
N PRO A 69 2.50 -5.74 3.58
CA PRO A 69 1.11 -5.61 3.15
C PRO A 69 0.78 -4.14 2.86
N MET A 70 0.03 -3.91 1.77
CA MET A 70 -0.15 -2.57 1.17
C MET A 70 -0.49 -1.48 2.18
N SER A 71 -1.37 -1.75 3.16
CA SER A 71 -1.74 -0.79 4.20
C SER A 71 -0.61 -0.46 5.18
N ALA A 72 0.21 -1.44 5.56
CA ALA A 72 1.35 -1.23 6.46
C ALA A 72 2.44 -0.41 5.79
N SER A 73 2.72 -0.68 4.50
CA SER A 73 3.67 0.10 3.68
C SER A 73 3.28 1.59 3.66
N CYS A 74 2.00 1.89 3.42
CA CYS A 74 1.49 3.26 3.43
C CYS A 74 1.69 3.96 4.79
N ILE A 75 1.37 3.30 5.91
CA ILE A 75 1.52 3.89 7.25
C ILE A 75 2.99 4.15 7.57
N CYS A 76 3.88 3.21 7.24
CA CYS A 76 5.32 3.39 7.40
C CYS A 76 5.86 4.55 6.54
N ALA A 77 5.42 4.68 5.29
CA ALA A 77 5.80 5.77 4.40
C ALA A 77 5.35 7.14 4.95
N LEU A 78 4.12 7.24 5.46
CA LEU A 78 3.62 8.47 6.10
C LEU A 78 4.42 8.82 7.35
N GLY A 79 4.73 7.83 8.20
CA GLY A 79 5.57 8.02 9.38
C GLY A 79 7.00 8.46 9.03
N LEU A 80 7.60 7.91 7.98
CA LEU A 80 8.91 8.33 7.49
C LEU A 80 8.85 9.77 6.95
N CYS A 81 7.80 10.15 6.23
CA CYS A 81 7.63 11.51 5.72
C CYS A 81 7.51 12.56 6.84
N THR A 82 6.78 12.24 7.92
CA THR A 82 6.64 13.14 9.08
C THR A 82 7.92 13.21 9.90
N VAL A 83 8.63 12.10 10.11
CA VAL A 83 9.93 12.07 10.81
C VAL A 83 10.98 12.85 10.04
N THR A 84 10.99 12.72 8.71
CA THR A 84 11.95 13.43 7.85
C THR A 84 11.58 14.91 7.66
N SER A 85 10.43 15.36 8.22
CA SER A 85 9.93 16.75 8.16
C SER A 85 9.85 17.32 6.75
N ILE A 86 9.66 16.46 5.75
CA ILE A 86 9.58 16.82 4.32
C ILE A 86 8.25 17.54 4.03
N LEU A 87 7.20 17.14 4.76
CA LEU A 87 5.89 17.77 4.74
C LEU A 87 5.41 17.98 6.18
N SER A 88 4.76 19.12 6.44
CA SER A 88 4.08 19.36 7.72
C SER A 88 3.02 18.29 7.99
N THR A 89 2.79 17.96 9.27
CA THR A 89 1.78 16.98 9.70
C THR A 89 0.40 17.27 9.11
N ASP A 90 0.01 18.54 9.00
CA ASP A 90 -1.26 18.95 8.38
C ASP A 90 -1.36 18.58 6.89
N GLN A 91 -0.25 18.72 6.15
CA GLN A 91 -0.20 18.39 4.72
C GLN A 91 -0.28 16.88 4.52
N VAL A 92 0.39 16.10 5.36
CA VAL A 92 0.35 14.63 5.32
C VAL A 92 -1.06 14.11 5.64
N LEU A 93 -1.75 14.73 6.62
CA LEU A 93 -3.11 14.33 7.00
C LEU A 93 -4.20 14.87 6.05
N SER A 94 -3.92 15.91 5.27
CA SER A 94 -4.89 16.53 4.36
C SER A 94 -5.49 15.54 3.34
N GLY A 95 -4.73 14.52 2.93
CA GLY A 95 -5.19 13.47 2.03
C GLY A 95 -6.30 12.58 2.61
N PHE A 96 -6.33 12.37 3.93
CA PHE A 96 -7.37 11.59 4.60
C PHE A 96 -8.71 12.36 4.70
N GLY A 97 -8.67 13.69 4.60
CA GLY A 97 -9.84 14.55 4.59
C GLY A 97 -10.39 14.86 3.20
N ASN A 98 -9.87 14.23 2.13
CA ASN A 98 -10.30 14.53 0.77
C ASN A 98 -11.67 13.91 0.45
N ASP A 99 -12.62 14.72 -0.02
CA ASP A 99 -13.98 14.29 -0.37
C ASP A 99 -14.01 13.13 -1.38
N THR A 100 -13.05 13.10 -2.31
CA THR A 100 -12.95 12.01 -3.31
C THR A 100 -12.62 10.68 -2.65
N VAL A 101 -11.73 10.67 -1.66
CA VAL A 101 -11.36 9.45 -0.92
C VAL A 101 -12.55 8.96 -0.12
N TRP A 102 -13.26 9.86 0.56
CA TRP A 102 -14.46 9.53 1.32
C TRP A 102 -15.62 9.05 0.44
N LEU A 103 -15.76 9.59 -0.78
CA LEU A 103 -16.73 9.12 -1.76
C LEU A 103 -16.47 7.66 -2.13
N VAL A 104 -15.21 7.29 -2.37
CA VAL A 104 -14.80 5.91 -2.67
C VAL A 104 -15.09 4.99 -1.48
N VAL A 105 -14.74 5.41 -0.26
CA VAL A 105 -15.03 4.65 0.97
C VAL A 105 -16.54 4.41 1.09
N MET A 106 -17.36 5.43 0.93
CA MET A 106 -18.83 5.28 1.01
C MET A 106 -19.41 4.36 -0.06
N ALA A 107 -18.90 4.42 -1.29
CA ALA A 107 -19.30 3.49 -2.34
C ALA A 107 -18.98 2.03 -1.96
N PHE A 108 -17.80 1.76 -1.40
CA PHE A 108 -17.44 0.43 -0.90
C PHE A 108 -18.31 -0.01 0.29
N PHE A 109 -18.63 0.89 1.22
CA PHE A 109 -19.55 0.60 2.32
C PHE A 109 -20.95 0.22 1.82
N ILE A 110 -21.49 0.96 0.86
CA ILE A 110 -22.79 0.64 0.24
C ILE A 110 -22.72 -0.71 -0.47
N ALA A 111 -21.67 -0.96 -1.27
CA ALA A 111 -21.46 -2.24 -1.96
C ALA A 111 -21.38 -3.41 -0.97
N SER A 112 -20.61 -3.27 0.11
CA SER A 112 -20.48 -4.27 1.17
C SER A 112 -21.81 -4.52 1.89
N GLY A 113 -22.59 -3.46 2.16
CA GLY A 113 -23.95 -3.56 2.69
C GLY A 113 -24.90 -4.30 1.75
N PHE A 114 -24.77 -4.11 0.44
CA PHE A 114 -25.56 -4.80 -0.58
C PHE A 114 -25.24 -6.29 -0.69
N VAL A 115 -23.96 -6.65 -0.50
CA VAL A 115 -23.48 -8.04 -0.45
C VAL A 115 -23.97 -8.71 0.84
N THR A 116 -23.80 -8.06 2.00
CA THR A 116 -24.13 -8.61 3.32
C THR A 116 -25.65 -8.80 3.51
N SER A 117 -26.47 -7.85 3.04
CA SER A 117 -27.93 -7.97 3.06
C SER A 117 -28.48 -9.01 2.07
N GLY A 118 -27.64 -9.51 1.16
CA GLY A 118 -28.02 -10.46 0.11
C GLY A 118 -28.93 -9.85 -0.96
N LEU A 119 -29.12 -8.52 -0.98
CA LEU A 119 -29.91 -7.82 -2.00
C LEU A 119 -29.33 -8.04 -3.39
N GLY A 120 -28.01 -7.97 -3.55
CA GLY A 120 -27.36 -8.28 -4.82
C GLY A 120 -27.66 -9.70 -5.33
N LYS A 121 -27.73 -10.68 -4.42
CA LYS A 121 -28.07 -12.07 -4.77
C LYS A 121 -29.54 -12.22 -5.17
N ARG A 122 -30.45 -11.53 -4.48
CA ARG A 122 -31.89 -11.48 -4.85
C ARG A 122 -32.07 -10.86 -6.23
N ILE A 123 -31.37 -9.77 -6.53
CA ILE A 123 -31.44 -9.07 -7.83
C ILE A 123 -30.85 -9.95 -8.94
N CYS A 124 -29.72 -10.63 -8.68
CA CYS A 124 -29.16 -11.61 -9.59
C CYS A 124 -30.17 -12.73 -9.91
N PHE A 125 -30.84 -13.30 -8.90
CA PHE A 125 -31.88 -14.31 -9.13
C PHE A 125 -33.09 -13.78 -9.89
N ILE A 126 -33.49 -12.53 -9.69
CA ILE A 126 -34.57 -11.90 -10.47
C ILE A 126 -34.15 -11.78 -11.94
N ILE A 127 -32.95 -11.27 -12.21
CA ILE A 127 -32.40 -11.16 -13.56
C ILE A 127 -32.32 -12.55 -14.23
N LEU A 128 -31.78 -13.54 -13.52
CA LEU A 128 -31.73 -14.93 -13.99
C LEU A 128 -33.12 -15.55 -14.21
N LYS A 129 -34.13 -15.20 -13.41
CA LYS A 129 -35.50 -15.67 -13.62
C LYS A 129 -36.11 -15.12 -14.91
N TYR A 130 -35.79 -13.88 -15.28
CA TYR A 130 -36.27 -13.26 -16.51
C TYR A 130 -35.47 -13.70 -17.75
N LEU A 131 -34.17 -13.97 -17.63
CA LEU A 131 -33.29 -14.40 -18.73
C LEU A 131 -33.21 -15.94 -18.89
N GLY A 132 -33.41 -16.70 -17.82
CA GLY A 132 -33.13 -18.14 -17.74
C GLY A 132 -34.23 -19.06 -18.26
N SER A 133 -35.25 -18.54 -18.94
CA SER A 133 -36.27 -19.35 -19.61
C SER A 133 -35.78 -20.00 -20.90
N THR A 134 -34.57 -19.70 -21.36
CA THR A 134 -33.97 -20.31 -22.56
C THR A 134 -32.49 -20.59 -22.35
N THR A 135 -32.08 -21.83 -22.58
CA THR A 135 -30.72 -22.34 -22.47
C THR A 135 -29.72 -21.65 -23.43
N LEU A 136 -30.19 -20.97 -24.49
CA LEU A 136 -29.33 -20.11 -25.32
C LEU A 136 -28.90 -18.80 -24.61
N GLY A 137 -29.68 -18.24 -23.67
CA GLY A 137 -29.33 -16.98 -22.97
C GLY A 137 -28.45 -17.14 -21.72
N LEU A 138 -28.10 -18.39 -21.36
CA LEU A 138 -27.23 -18.74 -20.24
C LEU A 138 -25.85 -19.24 -20.69
N ALA A 139 -25.73 -19.70 -21.95
CA ALA A 139 -24.52 -20.28 -22.52
C ALA A 139 -23.89 -19.42 -23.63
N TYR A 140 -24.61 -18.42 -24.14
CA TYR A 140 -24.15 -17.44 -25.12
C TYR A 140 -24.53 -16.03 -24.64
#